data_AF-A0A2G2V589-F1
#
_entry.id   AF-A0A2G2V589-F1
#
_cell.length_a   1.000
_cell.length_b   1.000
_cell.length_c   1.000
_cell.angle_alpha   90.00
_cell.angle_beta   90.00
_cell.angle_gamma   90.00
#
_symmetry.space_group_name_H-M   'P 1'
#
loop_
_entity.id
_entity.type
_entity.pdbx_description
1 polymer ?
#
loop_
_entity_poly.entity_id
_entity_poly.type
_entity_poly.pdbx_seq_one_letter_code
_entity_poly.pdbx_strand_id
1 'polypeptide(L)'
;MEELEKKNISSTSMKEEEEEEEIDNSFVPVYHSFSSQNYHSHVASGVDYLSILASKHGDFLLSSAGDQVKVSELEGKVVGLYFSPNWYSPCTKFTNLLVNVYQQLKECSNVNLDFEIVFVSSDEDLNAFNAYRSSMPWLAIPFSDLETRRALTQKFDVEGIPCLVILQPNDNKLDSAVIKDGVELVYRYGVQAFPFTRERLEELREKEKEKHDSQTLSSLLTHEARDFLLGHPSPKQASLSFVHGKTVGLYFSAQWCIPAKKFTPRLVSVYEKIKQQLEGKEEEDFEIVFVSSDHNQVEFATYFETMPWLAIPFDDPTIKALAKYFDIRGIPSLVVLGPDGKTVTKQGRSLVNLYKENAYPFTKTRVGILEKQMDEIAKGLPKTETHSGHRHELTLVPEGHGGGAFICCDCDEQGYGWAYQCLECGYEVHPKCVKPVSCGPDN
;
A
#
# COMPACT_ATOMS: atom_id res chain seq x y z
N MET A 1 44.63 -63.63 -6.56
CA MET A 1 45.87 -62.92 -6.88
C MET A 1 45.45 -61.63 -7.56
N GLU A 2 45.20 -60.54 -6.82
CA GLU A 2 46.23 -59.61 -6.29
C GLU A 2 47.07 -59.04 -7.44
N GLU A 3 47.29 -57.73 -7.62
CA GLU A 3 47.23 -56.58 -6.71
C GLU A 3 47.39 -55.27 -7.54
N LEU A 4 46.82 -54.16 -7.04
CA LEU A 4 47.39 -52.78 -6.88
C LEU A 4 48.11 -52.06 -8.08
N GLU A 5 48.09 -50.75 -8.31
CA GLU A 5 47.72 -49.56 -7.53
C GLU A 5 47.65 -48.27 -8.42
N LYS A 6 46.69 -47.39 -8.11
CA LYS A 6 46.68 -45.90 -8.06
C LYS A 6 47.58 -45.04 -8.99
N LYS A 7 46.99 -44.01 -9.63
CA LYS A 7 47.09 -42.58 -9.20
C LYS A 7 46.31 -41.58 -10.09
N ASN A 8 45.42 -40.83 -9.43
CA ASN A 8 45.08 -39.40 -9.53
C ASN A 8 45.26 -38.63 -10.85
N ILE A 9 44.13 -38.15 -11.41
CA ILE A 9 44.03 -36.78 -11.96
C ILE A 9 42.72 -36.15 -11.45
N SER A 10 42.87 -34.96 -10.89
CA SER A 10 41.89 -34.11 -10.24
C SER A 10 41.01 -33.39 -11.27
N SER A 11 39.68 -33.53 -11.17
CA SER A 11 38.72 -32.60 -11.78
C SER A 11 37.81 -32.07 -10.68
N THR A 12 38.16 -30.91 -10.15
CA THR A 12 37.36 -30.14 -9.20
C THR A 12 36.23 -29.48 -9.99
N SER A 13 35.05 -30.10 -10.00
CA SER A 13 33.80 -29.44 -10.42
C SER A 13 33.34 -28.60 -9.25
N MET A 14 33.42 -27.28 -9.40
CA MET A 14 32.74 -26.33 -8.52
C MET A 14 31.24 -26.62 -8.59
N LYS A 15 30.63 -26.89 -7.44
CA LYS A 15 29.18 -26.79 -7.28
C LYS A 15 28.87 -25.31 -7.17
N GLU A 16 28.11 -24.79 -8.12
CA GLU A 16 27.39 -23.53 -7.96
C GLU A 16 26.34 -23.79 -6.87
N GLU A 17 26.57 -23.23 -5.68
CA GLU A 17 25.52 -23.00 -4.70
C GLU A 17 24.73 -21.78 -5.20
N GLU A 18 23.58 -22.03 -5.81
CA GLU A 18 22.55 -21.01 -6.01
C GLU A 18 21.99 -20.67 -4.62
N GLU A 19 22.50 -19.59 -4.02
CA GLU A 19 21.79 -18.87 -2.96
C GLU A 19 20.57 -18.20 -3.61
N GLU A 20 19.42 -18.89 -3.57
CA GLU A 20 18.12 -18.25 -3.73
C GLU A 20 17.93 -17.27 -2.57
N GLU A 21 18.11 -15.97 -2.84
CA GLU A 21 17.73 -14.91 -1.91
C GLU A 21 16.21 -14.99 -1.65
N GLU A 22 15.86 -15.52 -0.48
CA GLU A 22 14.52 -15.40 0.12
C GLU A 22 14.15 -13.91 0.20
N ILE A 23 13.25 -13.47 -0.70
CA ILE A 23 12.65 -12.14 -0.64
C ILE A 23 11.75 -12.10 0.60
N ASP A 24 12.30 -11.56 1.69
CA ASP A 24 11.53 -11.19 2.87
C ASP A 24 10.54 -10.06 2.54
N ASN A 25 9.36 -10.45 2.04
CA ASN A 25 8.21 -9.57 1.84
C ASN A 25 7.45 -9.29 3.16
N SER A 26 7.98 -9.63 4.34
CA SER A 26 7.32 -9.36 5.62
C SER A 26 7.35 -7.87 6.02
N PHE A 27 8.21 -7.06 5.38
CA PHE A 27 8.28 -5.62 5.61
C PHE A 27 7.66 -4.83 4.46
N VAL A 28 6.33 -4.88 4.35
CA VAL A 28 5.60 -3.80 3.68
C VAL A 28 5.62 -2.63 4.66
N PRO A 29 6.28 -1.49 4.37
CA PRO A 29 6.21 -0.34 5.25
C PRO A 29 4.73 -0.02 5.42
N VAL A 30 4.29 0.03 6.68
CA VAL A 30 3.04 0.66 7.06
C VAL A 30 3.21 2.10 6.59
N TYR A 31 2.70 2.41 5.39
CA TYR A 31 2.30 3.77 5.11
C TYR A 31 1.35 4.09 6.24
N HIS A 32 1.79 4.94 7.16
CA HIS A 32 0.89 5.52 8.14
C HIS A 32 -0.37 5.88 7.38
N SER A 33 -1.50 5.44 7.94
CA SER A 33 -2.79 5.97 7.55
C SER A 33 -2.68 7.49 7.67
N PHE A 34 -2.37 8.16 6.56
CA PHE A 34 -2.70 9.55 6.42
C PHE A 34 -4.21 9.52 6.34
N SER A 35 -4.82 9.70 7.52
CA SER A 35 -6.23 9.96 7.70
C SER A 35 -6.69 10.87 6.57
N SER A 36 -7.95 10.73 6.17
CA SER A 36 -8.66 11.68 5.32
C SER A 36 -8.86 13.02 6.06
N GLN A 37 -7.79 13.57 6.60
CA GLN A 37 -7.68 14.96 6.97
C GLN A 37 -7.71 15.76 5.67
N ASN A 38 -8.50 16.82 5.70
CA ASN A 38 -8.68 17.76 4.60
C ASN A 38 -7.31 18.12 3.98
N TYR A 39 -7.06 17.59 2.78
CA TYR A 39 -5.85 17.84 2.00
C TYR A 39 -5.85 19.32 1.57
N HIS A 40 -5.39 20.19 2.46
CA HIS A 40 -4.93 21.51 2.06
C HIS A 40 -3.58 21.31 1.39
N SER A 41 -3.56 21.24 0.05
CA SER A 41 -2.33 21.43 -0.71
C SER A 41 -1.65 22.70 -0.20
N HIS A 42 -0.49 22.58 0.45
CA HIS A 42 0.32 23.73 0.82
C HIS A 42 0.93 24.31 -0.44
N VAL A 43 0.17 25.20 -1.10
CA VAL A 43 0.62 25.95 -2.27
C VAL A 43 1.62 27.00 -1.78
N ALA A 44 2.91 26.71 -1.97
CA ALA A 44 3.98 27.70 -1.80
C ALA A 44 4.08 28.58 -3.05
N SER A 45 4.50 29.84 -2.86
CA SER A 45 4.67 30.82 -3.94
C SER A 45 5.71 30.38 -4.98
N GLY A 46 5.48 30.74 -6.25
CA GLY A 46 6.50 31.28 -7.17
C GLY A 46 7.91 30.73 -7.04
N VAL A 47 8.24 29.55 -7.57
CA VAL A 47 9.65 29.09 -7.60
C VAL A 47 10.18 29.21 -9.01
N ASP A 48 11.04 30.19 -9.24
CA ASP A 48 11.92 30.20 -10.41
C ASP A 48 12.87 29.00 -10.33
N TYR A 49 12.46 27.90 -10.96
CA TYR A 49 13.19 26.65 -10.89
C TYR A 49 14.55 26.74 -11.59
N LEU A 50 14.71 27.64 -12.58
CA LEU A 50 15.99 27.85 -13.24
C LEU A 50 17.02 28.38 -12.22
N SER A 51 16.60 29.31 -11.37
CA SER A 51 17.47 29.90 -10.34
C SER A 51 17.93 28.93 -9.26
N ILE A 52 17.13 27.92 -8.92
CA ILE A 52 17.47 26.94 -7.88
C ILE A 52 18.25 25.74 -8.42
N LEU A 53 18.25 25.55 -9.74
CA LEU A 53 19.02 24.52 -10.44
C LEU A 53 20.38 25.04 -10.90
N ALA A 54 20.51 26.36 -11.10
CA ALA A 54 21.78 27.01 -11.39
C ALA A 54 22.66 27.10 -10.12
N SER A 55 23.93 26.69 -10.23
CA SER A 55 24.86 26.71 -9.09
C SER A 55 26.17 27.45 -9.42
N LYS A 56 26.98 27.70 -8.38
CA LYS A 56 28.34 28.22 -8.54
C LYS A 56 29.27 27.26 -9.29
N HIS A 57 28.90 25.98 -9.38
CA HIS A 57 29.68 24.94 -10.05
C HIS A 57 29.34 24.79 -11.55
N GLY A 58 28.32 25.52 -12.02
CA GLY A 58 27.95 25.59 -13.43
C GLY A 58 26.44 25.62 -13.63
N ASP A 59 26.03 26.16 -14.78
CA ASP A 59 24.61 26.24 -15.18
C ASP A 59 24.24 25.04 -16.08
N PHE A 60 24.54 23.83 -15.60
CA PHE A 60 24.34 22.60 -16.36
C PHE A 60 23.87 21.42 -15.49
N LEU A 61 23.14 20.52 -16.14
CA LEU A 61 22.70 19.23 -15.66
C LEU A 61 23.40 18.12 -16.46
N LEU A 62 23.36 16.89 -15.95
CA LEU A 62 23.90 15.71 -16.65
C LEU A 62 22.78 14.91 -17.31
N SER A 63 22.95 14.55 -18.58
CA SER A 63 22.10 13.56 -19.26
C SER A 63 22.33 12.15 -18.69
N SER A 64 21.58 11.15 -19.16
CA SER A 64 21.84 9.73 -18.84
C SER A 64 23.20 9.23 -19.33
N ALA A 65 23.71 9.79 -20.44
CA ALA A 65 25.06 9.50 -20.95
C ALA A 65 26.17 10.28 -20.21
N GLY A 66 25.81 11.32 -19.44
CA GLY A 66 26.76 12.17 -18.72
C GLY A 66 27.15 13.44 -19.48
N ASP A 67 26.49 13.72 -20.60
CA ASP A 67 26.65 14.97 -21.33
C ASP A 67 26.06 16.15 -20.56
N GLN A 68 26.67 17.33 -20.71
CA GLN A 68 26.18 18.54 -20.07
C GLN A 68 25.02 19.15 -20.86
N VAL A 69 23.91 19.43 -20.17
CA VAL A 69 22.70 20.07 -20.69
C VAL A 69 22.49 21.38 -19.96
N LYS A 70 22.23 22.48 -20.65
CA LYS A 70 22.08 23.79 -19.98
C LYS A 70 20.75 23.86 -19.23
N VAL A 71 20.74 24.46 -18.04
CA VAL A 71 19.50 24.61 -17.25
C VAL A 71 18.45 25.43 -18.01
N SER A 72 18.87 26.41 -18.85
CA SER A 72 17.97 27.18 -19.70
C SER A 72 17.14 26.35 -20.67
N GLU A 73 17.54 25.12 -21.00
CA GLU A 73 16.76 24.21 -21.84
C GLU A 73 15.50 23.69 -21.15
N LEU A 74 15.35 23.88 -19.84
CA LEU A 74 14.15 23.53 -19.07
C LEU A 74 13.13 24.67 -19.06
N GLU A 75 13.44 25.85 -19.60
CA GLU A 75 12.54 27.00 -19.61
C GLU A 75 11.20 26.67 -20.30
N GLY A 76 10.10 27.00 -19.63
CA GLY A 76 8.74 26.74 -20.13
C GLY A 76 8.26 25.29 -19.96
N LYS A 77 9.07 24.40 -19.38
CA LYS A 77 8.69 23.01 -19.10
C LYS A 77 8.07 22.86 -17.72
N VAL A 78 7.27 21.80 -17.57
CA VAL A 78 6.93 21.24 -16.26
C VAL A 78 8.13 20.41 -15.80
N VAL A 79 8.67 20.71 -14.61
CA VAL A 79 9.90 20.07 -14.11
C VAL A 79 9.59 19.21 -12.88
N GLY A 80 9.94 17.93 -12.90
CA GLY A 80 9.90 17.04 -11.74
C GLY A 80 11.27 16.93 -11.07
N LEU A 81 11.44 17.37 -9.82
CA LEU A 81 12.62 17.08 -9.01
C LEU A 81 12.45 15.73 -8.32
N TYR A 82 13.24 14.74 -8.75
CA TYR A 82 13.15 13.36 -8.25
C TYR A 82 14.26 13.06 -7.25
N PHE A 83 13.91 12.91 -5.98
CA PHE A 83 14.83 12.58 -4.88
C PHE A 83 14.76 11.08 -4.58
N SER A 84 15.89 10.40 -4.79
CA SER A 84 15.95 8.94 -4.61
C SER A 84 17.40 8.44 -4.49
N PRO A 85 17.64 7.35 -3.74
CA PRO A 85 18.85 6.55 -3.82
C PRO A 85 18.66 5.22 -4.56
N ASN A 86 19.75 4.59 -4.95
CA ASN A 86 19.77 3.33 -5.69
C ASN A 86 19.55 2.07 -4.82
N TRP A 87 19.76 2.16 -3.51
CA TRP A 87 19.82 1.01 -2.60
C TRP A 87 18.48 0.66 -1.96
N TYR A 88 17.47 1.54 -2.09
CA TYR A 88 16.17 1.34 -1.45
C TYR A 88 15.15 0.74 -2.41
N SER A 89 14.67 -0.48 -2.14
CA SER A 89 13.76 -1.22 -3.03
C SER A 89 12.46 -0.47 -3.41
N PRO A 90 11.78 0.27 -2.52
CA PRO A 90 10.64 1.11 -2.92
C PRO A 90 11.00 2.19 -3.96
N CYS A 91 12.23 2.74 -3.90
CA CYS A 91 12.71 3.68 -4.89
C CYS A 91 12.91 3.03 -6.26
N THR A 92 13.49 1.83 -6.32
CA THR A 92 13.70 1.13 -7.60
C THR A 92 12.36 0.76 -8.26
N LYS A 93 11.38 0.31 -7.47
CA LYS A 93 10.00 0.05 -7.95
C LYS A 93 9.33 1.31 -8.51
N PHE A 94 9.40 2.43 -7.77
CA PHE A 94 8.82 3.69 -8.25
C PHE A 94 9.55 4.22 -9.49
N THR A 95 10.88 4.08 -9.56
CA THR A 95 11.66 4.51 -10.73
C THR A 95 11.19 3.83 -11.99
N ASN A 96 10.98 2.51 -11.96
CA ASN A 96 10.48 1.77 -13.11
C ASN A 96 9.11 2.29 -13.57
N LEU A 97 8.20 2.59 -12.63
CA LEU A 97 6.92 3.22 -12.95
C LEU A 97 7.11 4.62 -13.57
N LEU A 98 7.97 5.44 -12.99
CA LEU A 98 8.22 6.81 -13.43
C LEU A 98 8.86 6.86 -14.82
N VAL A 99 9.78 5.93 -15.14
CA VAL A 99 10.34 5.77 -16.50
C VAL A 99 9.24 5.50 -17.52
N ASN A 100 8.33 4.58 -17.23
CA ASN A 100 7.22 4.26 -18.12
C ASN A 100 6.28 5.46 -18.34
N VAL A 101 6.00 6.24 -17.29
CA VAL A 101 5.17 7.45 -17.37
C VAL A 101 5.89 8.55 -18.16
N TYR A 102 7.17 8.77 -17.89
CA TYR A 102 7.99 9.76 -18.58
C TYR A 102 8.07 9.49 -20.08
N GLN A 103 8.35 8.24 -20.48
CA GLN A 103 8.40 7.85 -21.90
C GLN A 103 7.07 8.10 -22.60
N GLN A 104 5.95 7.69 -22.00
CA GLN A 104 4.62 7.97 -22.55
C GLN A 104 4.34 9.46 -22.68
N LEU A 105 4.76 10.29 -21.71
CA LEU A 105 4.59 11.74 -21.80
C LEU A 105 5.44 12.36 -22.91
N LYS A 106 6.67 11.88 -23.13
CA LYS A 106 7.51 12.32 -24.25
C LYS A 106 6.91 11.94 -25.61
N GLU A 107 6.29 10.76 -25.72
CA GLU A 107 5.62 10.30 -26.95
C GLU A 107 4.28 11.01 -27.21
N CYS A 108 3.54 11.35 -26.15
CA CYS A 108 2.21 11.96 -26.22
C CYS A 108 2.21 13.49 -26.40
N SER A 109 3.32 14.08 -26.87
CA SER A 109 3.55 15.53 -27.01
C SER A 109 2.60 16.22 -28.02
N ASN A 110 1.30 16.24 -27.71
CA ASN A 110 0.22 16.96 -28.40
C ASN A 110 -0.21 18.21 -27.61
N VAL A 111 0.56 18.60 -26.59
CA VAL A 111 0.30 19.78 -25.74
C VAL A 111 1.50 20.71 -25.86
N ASN A 112 1.28 22.04 -25.88
CA ASN A 112 2.33 23.07 -25.92
C ASN A 112 3.21 23.13 -24.63
N LEU A 113 3.27 22.06 -23.84
CA LEU A 113 4.02 21.94 -22.60
C LEU A 113 4.81 20.62 -22.64
N ASP A 114 6.11 20.71 -22.36
CA ASP A 114 7.00 19.54 -22.24
C ASP A 114 7.22 19.20 -20.75
N PHE A 115 7.51 17.93 -20.48
CA PHE A 115 7.81 17.42 -19.13
C PHE A 115 9.26 17.00 -19.06
N GLU A 116 10.01 17.49 -18.06
CA GLU A 116 11.39 17.08 -17.81
C GLU A 116 11.59 16.68 -16.34
N ILE A 117 12.46 15.71 -16.09
CA ILE A 117 12.79 15.28 -14.73
C ILE A 117 14.25 15.62 -14.44
N VAL A 118 14.51 16.12 -13.23
CA VAL A 118 15.85 16.35 -12.70
C VAL A 118 16.04 15.48 -11.46
N PHE A 119 16.90 14.48 -11.59
CA PHE A 119 17.31 13.58 -10.53
C PHE A 119 18.22 14.29 -9.52
N VAL A 120 17.83 14.24 -8.26
CA VAL A 120 18.56 14.74 -7.10
C VAL A 120 18.99 13.53 -6.26
N SER A 121 20.19 13.05 -6.54
CA SER A 121 20.72 11.83 -5.93
C SER A 121 20.92 11.95 -4.43
N SER A 122 20.48 10.91 -3.72
CA SER A 122 20.80 10.63 -2.31
C SER A 122 21.80 9.47 -2.16
N ASP A 123 22.50 9.11 -3.24
CA ASP A 123 23.50 8.03 -3.25
C ASP A 123 24.75 8.45 -2.47
N GLU A 124 25.44 7.46 -1.90
CA GLU A 124 26.60 7.70 -1.03
C GLU A 124 27.88 8.04 -1.82
N ASP A 125 27.99 7.54 -3.05
CA ASP A 125 29.18 7.69 -3.87
C ASP A 125 28.90 7.89 -5.37
N LEU A 126 29.94 8.28 -6.10
CA LEU A 126 29.87 8.62 -7.53
C LEU A 126 29.55 7.40 -8.42
N ASN A 127 29.99 6.20 -8.05
CA ASN A 127 29.72 4.99 -8.83
C ASN A 127 28.24 4.60 -8.68
N ALA A 128 27.72 4.62 -7.45
CA ALA A 128 26.32 4.41 -7.14
C ALA A 128 25.42 5.39 -7.93
N PHE A 129 25.77 6.68 -7.90
CA PHE A 129 25.12 7.73 -8.69
C PHE A 129 25.14 7.44 -10.20
N ASN A 130 26.30 7.12 -10.76
CA ASN A 130 26.45 6.90 -12.20
C ASN A 130 25.70 5.66 -12.69
N ALA A 131 25.75 4.56 -11.93
CA ALA A 131 25.03 3.34 -12.24
C ALA A 131 23.51 3.56 -12.20
N TYR A 132 23.00 4.35 -11.26
CA TYR A 132 21.57 4.58 -11.16
C TYR A 132 21.09 5.60 -12.20
N ARG A 133 21.82 6.70 -12.39
CA ARG A 133 21.53 7.72 -13.42
C ARG A 133 21.48 7.12 -14.82
N SER A 134 22.34 6.17 -15.15
CA SER A 134 22.37 5.54 -16.49
C SER A 134 21.13 4.68 -16.78
N SER A 135 20.39 4.26 -15.75
CA SER A 135 19.11 3.54 -15.91
C SER A 135 17.91 4.47 -16.09
N MET A 136 18.09 5.79 -15.96
CA MET A 136 17.03 6.79 -16.06
C MET A 136 17.13 7.59 -17.38
N PRO A 137 16.01 7.94 -18.03
CA PRO A 137 15.99 8.66 -19.30
C PRO A 137 16.02 10.20 -19.18
N TRP A 138 16.26 10.73 -17.97
CA TRP A 138 16.14 12.16 -17.65
C TRP A 138 17.44 12.76 -17.10
N LEU A 139 17.41 14.04 -16.75
CA LEU A 139 18.57 14.82 -16.33
C LEU A 139 18.91 14.61 -14.85
N ALA A 140 20.12 14.96 -14.42
CA ALA A 140 20.55 14.87 -13.04
C ALA A 140 21.40 16.07 -12.59
N ILE A 141 21.28 16.47 -11.32
CA ILE A 141 22.24 17.36 -10.70
C ILE A 141 23.59 16.63 -10.62
N PRO A 142 24.72 17.25 -11.04
CA PRO A 142 26.04 16.63 -10.91
C PRO A 142 26.32 16.15 -9.48
N PHE A 143 26.87 14.95 -9.33
CA PHE A 143 27.20 14.40 -8.01
C PHE A 143 28.23 15.26 -7.24
N SER A 144 29.08 16.00 -7.93
CA SER A 144 30.00 16.97 -7.33
C SER A 144 29.28 18.20 -6.74
N ASP A 145 28.06 18.53 -7.19
CA ASP A 145 27.31 19.70 -6.74
C ASP A 145 26.49 19.39 -5.47
N LEU A 146 27.19 19.18 -4.37
CA LEU A 146 26.59 18.87 -3.07
C LEU A 146 25.79 20.05 -2.49
N GLU A 147 26.20 21.30 -2.80
CA GLU A 147 25.53 22.52 -2.31
C GLU A 147 24.10 22.58 -2.86
N THR A 148 23.92 22.41 -4.18
CA THR A 148 22.60 22.42 -4.81
C THR A 148 21.73 21.27 -4.34
N ARG A 149 22.25 20.03 -4.27
CA ARG A 149 21.46 18.88 -3.79
C ARG A 149 20.94 19.10 -2.37
N ARG A 150 21.79 19.57 -1.44
CA ARG A 150 21.38 19.90 -0.06
C ARG A 150 20.38 21.04 -0.01
N ALA A 151 20.60 22.10 -0.79
CA ALA A 151 19.69 23.23 -0.86
C ALA A 151 18.30 22.82 -1.35
N LEU A 152 18.21 21.95 -2.36
CA LEU A 152 16.94 21.42 -2.86
C LEU A 152 16.24 20.54 -1.81
N THR A 153 16.95 19.60 -1.19
CA THR A 153 16.41 18.76 -0.10
C THR A 153 15.82 19.60 1.03
N GLN A 154 16.54 20.64 1.47
CA GLN A 154 16.08 21.54 2.53
C GLN A 154 14.93 22.44 2.07
N LYS A 155 15.01 23.02 0.87
CA LYS A 155 13.99 23.94 0.34
C LYS A 155 12.62 23.26 0.21
N PHE A 156 12.60 22.00 -0.19
CA PHE A 156 11.35 21.26 -0.38
C PHE A 156 10.95 20.41 0.81
N ASP A 157 11.74 20.42 1.88
CA ASP A 157 11.46 19.69 3.12
C ASP A 157 11.26 18.19 2.85
N VAL A 158 12.25 17.59 2.19
CA VAL A 158 12.19 16.18 1.79
C VAL A 158 12.48 15.30 3.01
N GLU A 159 11.43 14.82 3.66
CA GLU A 159 11.50 13.94 4.84
C GLU A 159 11.58 12.44 4.49
N GLY A 160 11.21 12.06 3.27
CA GLY A 160 11.13 10.66 2.84
C GLY A 160 11.46 10.45 1.37
N ILE A 161 11.77 9.20 1.02
CA ILE A 161 12.15 8.76 -0.33
C ILE A 161 11.37 7.49 -0.72
N PRO A 162 10.97 7.32 -2.00
CA PRO A 162 11.15 8.29 -3.10
C PRO A 162 10.30 9.56 -2.89
N CYS A 163 10.80 10.70 -3.36
CA CYS A 163 10.06 11.96 -3.39
C CYS A 163 10.13 12.59 -4.78
N LEU A 164 9.02 13.14 -5.25
CA LEU A 164 8.92 13.79 -6.55
C LEU A 164 8.18 15.12 -6.36
N VAL A 165 8.90 16.22 -6.54
CA VAL A 165 8.34 17.58 -6.45
C VAL A 165 8.12 18.09 -7.87
N ILE A 166 6.89 18.49 -8.20
CA ILE A 166 6.53 19.01 -9.52
C ILE A 166 6.50 20.54 -9.48
N LEU A 167 7.22 21.15 -10.41
CA LEU A 167 7.36 22.59 -10.58
C LEU A 167 6.70 23.00 -11.89
N GLN A 168 5.75 23.92 -11.81
CA GLN A 168 5.07 24.48 -12.98
C GLN A 168 5.94 25.55 -13.66
N PRO A 169 5.85 25.73 -14.98
CA PRO A 169 6.49 26.84 -15.67
C PRO A 169 5.99 28.18 -15.13
N ASN A 170 6.89 29.17 -15.08
CA ASN A 170 6.59 30.54 -14.67
C ASN A 170 5.75 31.27 -15.74
N ASP A 171 4.51 30.84 -15.96
CA ASP A 171 3.54 31.68 -16.64
C ASP A 171 3.00 32.70 -15.63
N ASN A 172 2.90 33.96 -16.04
CA ASN A 172 2.46 35.15 -15.26
C ASN A 172 1.04 35.07 -14.63
N LYS A 173 0.51 33.86 -14.36
CA LYS A 173 -0.75 33.59 -13.68
C LYS A 173 -0.48 33.12 -12.26
N LEU A 174 -1.44 33.41 -11.39
CA LEU A 174 -1.43 33.34 -9.92
C LEU A 174 -1.09 31.96 -9.30
N ASP A 175 -0.75 30.93 -10.07
CA ASP A 175 -0.56 29.55 -9.63
C ASP A 175 0.81 28.98 -10.07
N SER A 176 1.91 29.58 -9.60
CA SER A 176 3.21 28.88 -9.53
C SER A 176 3.18 27.82 -8.42
N ALA A 177 2.32 26.81 -8.59
CA ALA A 177 2.11 25.78 -7.59
C ALA A 177 3.28 24.78 -7.61
N VAL A 178 4.03 24.73 -6.51
CA VAL A 178 4.90 23.60 -6.18
C VAL A 178 4.02 22.47 -5.66
N ILE A 179 4.11 21.29 -6.29
CA ILE A 179 3.37 20.10 -5.87
C ILE A 179 4.35 19.10 -5.27
N LYS A 180 4.26 18.85 -3.97
CA LYS A 180 5.17 17.95 -3.26
C LYS A 180 4.77 16.47 -3.35
N ASP A 181 3.51 16.18 -3.72
CA ASP A 181 2.94 14.83 -3.73
C ASP A 181 3.08 14.12 -5.09
N GLY A 182 4.13 14.42 -5.86
CA GLY A 182 4.28 13.91 -7.23
C GLY A 182 4.32 12.38 -7.32
N VAL A 183 4.89 11.71 -6.31
CA VAL A 183 4.92 10.23 -6.23
C VAL A 183 3.50 9.66 -6.19
N GLU A 184 2.65 10.21 -5.32
CA GLU A 184 1.24 9.77 -5.19
C GLU A 184 0.47 10.06 -6.48
N LEU A 185 0.66 11.24 -7.09
CA LEU A 185 -0.02 11.57 -8.35
C LEU A 185 0.37 10.62 -9.49
N VAL A 186 1.64 10.24 -9.58
CA VAL A 186 2.13 9.27 -10.57
C VAL A 186 1.56 7.88 -10.29
N TYR A 187 1.54 7.41 -9.04
CA TYR A 187 0.91 6.13 -8.69
C TYR A 187 -0.59 6.09 -9.03
N ARG A 188 -1.31 7.16 -8.69
CA ARG A 188 -2.77 7.20 -8.81
C ARG A 188 -3.24 7.42 -10.25
N TYR A 189 -2.69 8.45 -10.90
CA TYR A 189 -3.18 8.94 -12.20
C TYR A 189 -2.20 8.67 -13.34
N GLY A 190 -0.92 8.42 -13.06
CA GLY A 190 0.11 8.22 -14.08
C GLY A 190 0.16 9.38 -15.07
N VAL A 191 0.15 9.05 -16.37
CA VAL A 191 0.17 10.03 -17.46
C VAL A 191 -1.03 10.99 -17.43
N GLN A 192 -2.16 10.58 -16.85
CA GLN A 192 -3.38 11.40 -16.86
C GLN A 192 -3.26 12.65 -15.99
N ALA A 193 -2.37 12.63 -14.99
CA ALA A 193 -2.12 13.77 -14.13
C ALA A 193 -1.45 14.93 -14.86
N PHE A 194 -0.71 14.69 -15.94
CA PHE A 194 -0.07 15.75 -16.73
C PHE A 194 -1.13 16.72 -17.30
N PRO A 195 -0.90 18.06 -17.29
CA PRO A 195 0.33 18.79 -16.93
C PRO A 195 0.51 19.07 -15.42
N PHE A 196 -0.15 18.31 -14.55
CA PHE A 196 -0.13 18.47 -13.10
C PHE A 196 -0.64 19.85 -12.66
N THR A 197 -1.47 20.51 -13.47
CA THR A 197 -2.13 21.75 -13.07
C THR A 197 -3.19 21.47 -12.02
N ARG A 198 -3.48 22.47 -11.18
CA ARG A 198 -4.54 22.37 -10.18
C ARG A 198 -5.88 21.97 -10.79
N GLU A 199 -6.28 22.64 -11.87
CA GLU A 199 -7.51 22.35 -12.63
C GLU A 199 -7.55 20.90 -13.10
N ARG A 200 -6.45 20.40 -13.70
CA ARG A 200 -6.37 19.01 -14.17
C ARG A 200 -6.52 18.01 -13.03
N LEU A 201 -5.88 18.26 -11.90
CA LEU A 201 -5.98 17.38 -10.73
C LEU A 201 -7.36 17.43 -10.08
N GLU A 202 -8.03 18.59 -10.08
CA GLU A 202 -9.42 18.75 -9.64
C GLU A 202 -10.36 17.96 -10.56
N GLU A 203 -10.24 18.06 -11.89
CA GLU A 203 -11.01 17.26 -12.85
C GLU A 203 -10.89 15.74 -12.61
N LEU A 204 -9.67 15.25 -12.36
CA LEU A 204 -9.43 13.82 -12.13
C LEU A 204 -10.08 13.35 -10.82
N ARG A 205 -10.01 14.17 -9.77
CA ARG A 205 -10.67 13.89 -8.48
C ARG A 205 -12.18 13.89 -8.61
N GLU A 206 -12.74 14.82 -9.38
CA GLU A 206 -14.17 14.87 -9.66
C GLU A 206 -14.63 13.61 -10.41
N LYS A 207 -13.89 13.18 -11.44
CA LYS A 207 -14.18 11.93 -12.16
C LYS A 207 -14.10 10.69 -11.27
N GLU A 208 -13.11 10.62 -10.38
CA GLU A 208 -13.04 9.54 -9.38
C GLU A 208 -14.23 9.58 -8.42
N LYS A 209 -14.59 10.78 -7.93
CA LYS A 209 -15.74 10.96 -7.06
C LYS A 209 -17.04 10.56 -7.75
N GLU A 210 -17.27 10.99 -8.99
CA GLU A 210 -18.43 10.58 -9.78
C GLU A 210 -18.49 9.07 -9.94
N LYS A 211 -17.35 8.42 -10.22
CA LYS A 211 -17.27 6.95 -10.30
C LYS A 211 -17.60 6.27 -8.97
N HIS A 212 -17.25 6.87 -7.83
CA HIS A 212 -17.63 6.39 -6.50
C HIS A 212 -19.12 6.63 -6.20
N ASP A 213 -19.62 7.81 -6.54
CA ASP A 213 -21.02 8.21 -6.34
C ASP A 213 -21.96 7.42 -7.26
N SER A 214 -21.48 6.94 -8.43
CA SER A 214 -22.21 6.05 -9.34
C SER A 214 -21.89 4.56 -9.15
N GLN A 215 -21.06 4.20 -8.16
CA GLN A 215 -20.65 2.82 -7.88
C GLN A 215 -21.86 1.90 -7.69
N THR A 216 -21.83 0.74 -8.34
CA THR A 216 -22.78 -0.38 -8.17
C THR A 216 -22.03 -1.71 -8.15
N LEU A 217 -22.64 -2.78 -7.61
CA LEU A 217 -22.04 -4.12 -7.64
C LEU A 217 -21.71 -4.55 -9.08
N SER A 218 -22.62 -4.36 -10.02
CA SER A 218 -22.39 -4.74 -11.42
C SER A 218 -21.23 -3.97 -12.03
N SER A 219 -21.13 -2.65 -11.81
CA SER A 219 -20.01 -1.85 -12.32
C SER A 219 -18.64 -2.25 -11.77
N LEU A 220 -18.61 -2.89 -10.59
CA LEU A 220 -17.38 -3.34 -9.94
C LEU A 220 -17.03 -4.79 -10.29
N LEU A 221 -18.02 -5.66 -10.38
CA LEU A 221 -17.81 -7.11 -10.48
C LEU A 221 -17.95 -7.67 -11.90
N THR A 222 -18.36 -6.86 -12.87
CA THR A 222 -18.58 -7.28 -14.27
C THR A 222 -18.12 -6.24 -15.27
N HIS A 223 -17.95 -6.68 -16.51
CA HIS A 223 -17.67 -5.85 -17.67
C HIS A 223 -18.28 -6.50 -18.92
N GLU A 224 -18.22 -5.85 -20.08
CA GLU A 224 -18.90 -6.30 -21.31
C GLU A 224 -18.60 -7.75 -21.73
N ALA A 225 -17.42 -8.28 -21.39
CA ALA A 225 -16.99 -9.63 -21.73
C ALA A 225 -17.22 -10.67 -20.64
N ARG A 226 -17.63 -10.28 -19.41
CA ARG A 226 -17.91 -11.20 -18.30
C ARG A 226 -19.00 -10.66 -17.38
N ASP A 227 -20.06 -11.46 -17.22
CA ASP A 227 -21.22 -11.20 -16.37
C ASP A 227 -21.42 -12.21 -15.22
N PHE A 228 -20.45 -13.12 -15.03
CA PHE A 228 -20.52 -14.19 -14.02
C PHE A 228 -19.34 -14.16 -13.02
N LEU A 229 -19.54 -14.80 -11.87
CA LEU A 229 -18.53 -15.14 -10.85
C LEU A 229 -18.33 -16.66 -10.78
N LEU A 230 -17.34 -17.13 -10.04
CA LEU A 230 -17.14 -18.54 -9.74
C LEU A 230 -17.75 -18.87 -8.38
N GLY A 231 -18.59 -19.90 -8.30
CA GLY A 231 -19.13 -20.43 -7.05
C GLY A 231 -18.36 -21.62 -6.50
N HIS A 232 -18.63 -21.97 -5.24
CA HIS A 232 -18.12 -23.14 -4.53
C HIS A 232 -19.31 -23.95 -3.93
N PRO A 233 -19.26 -25.31 -3.81
CA PRO A 233 -18.19 -26.24 -4.18
C PRO A 233 -18.17 -26.57 -5.68
N SER A 234 -16.96 -26.70 -6.22
CA SER A 234 -16.58 -26.72 -7.66
C SER A 234 -16.84 -25.40 -8.40
N PRO A 235 -15.87 -24.85 -9.16
CA PRO A 235 -16.05 -23.60 -9.89
C PRO A 235 -17.17 -23.77 -10.93
N LYS A 236 -18.37 -23.31 -10.56
CA LYS A 236 -19.52 -23.15 -11.44
C LYS A 236 -19.74 -21.67 -11.66
N GLN A 237 -20.17 -21.29 -12.87
CA GLN A 237 -20.57 -19.93 -13.13
C GLN A 237 -21.76 -19.57 -12.24
N ALA A 238 -21.59 -18.57 -11.39
CA ALA A 238 -22.60 -17.98 -10.53
C ALA A 238 -23.00 -16.63 -11.12
N SER A 239 -24.31 -16.40 -11.28
CA SER A 239 -24.85 -15.12 -11.75
C SER A 239 -24.66 -14.02 -10.70
N LEU A 240 -24.69 -12.75 -11.10
CA LEU A 240 -24.70 -11.63 -10.16
C LEU A 240 -25.93 -11.60 -9.22
N SER A 241 -27.00 -12.32 -9.53
CA SER A 241 -28.15 -12.45 -8.63
C SER A 241 -27.77 -13.02 -7.25
N PHE A 242 -26.64 -13.74 -7.15
CA PHE A 242 -26.13 -14.27 -5.89
C PHE A 242 -25.54 -13.20 -4.96
N VAL A 243 -25.25 -11.99 -5.46
CA VAL A 243 -24.70 -10.88 -4.65
C VAL A 243 -25.61 -9.65 -4.61
N HIS A 244 -26.58 -9.55 -5.50
CA HIS A 244 -27.48 -8.40 -5.56
C HIS A 244 -28.33 -8.26 -4.28
N GLY A 245 -28.37 -7.05 -3.70
CA GLY A 245 -29.12 -6.78 -2.47
C GLY A 245 -28.47 -7.33 -1.20
N LYS A 246 -27.25 -7.86 -1.27
CA LYS A 246 -26.53 -8.42 -0.12
C LYS A 246 -25.42 -7.49 0.35
N THR A 247 -25.03 -7.63 1.61
CA THR A 247 -23.73 -7.09 2.04
C THR A 247 -22.62 -7.97 1.43
N VAL A 248 -21.66 -7.38 0.71
CA VAL A 248 -20.63 -8.12 -0.02
C VAL A 248 -19.24 -7.77 0.49
N GLY A 249 -18.46 -8.77 0.90
CA GLY A 249 -17.04 -8.61 1.20
C GLY A 249 -16.17 -8.90 -0.02
N LEU A 250 -15.45 -7.92 -0.55
CA LEU A 250 -14.38 -8.14 -1.54
C LEU A 250 -13.10 -8.52 -0.81
N TYR A 251 -12.71 -9.79 -0.90
CA TYR A 251 -11.57 -10.35 -0.18
C TYR A 251 -10.34 -10.42 -1.09
N PHE A 252 -9.41 -9.48 -0.93
CA PHE A 252 -8.14 -9.44 -1.65
C PHE A 252 -7.12 -10.29 -0.91
N SER A 253 -6.66 -11.37 -1.55
CA SER A 253 -5.80 -12.36 -0.90
C SER A 253 -5.04 -13.23 -1.90
N ALA A 254 -4.10 -14.04 -1.41
CA ALA A 254 -3.36 -14.99 -2.22
C ALA A 254 -2.79 -16.14 -1.37
N GLN A 255 -2.58 -17.28 -2.01
CA GLN A 255 -1.99 -18.48 -1.44
C GLN A 255 -0.55 -18.27 -0.99
N TRP A 256 0.25 -17.52 -1.73
CA TRP A 256 1.65 -17.26 -1.36
C TRP A 256 1.79 -16.34 -0.14
N CYS A 257 0.72 -15.63 0.26
CA CYS A 257 0.75 -14.65 1.33
C CYS A 257 0.60 -15.32 2.72
N ILE A 258 1.67 -15.31 3.52
CA ILE A 258 1.67 -15.92 4.86
C ILE A 258 0.61 -15.29 5.79
N PRO A 259 0.47 -13.95 5.91
CA PRO A 259 -0.61 -13.35 6.70
C PRO A 259 -2.01 -13.76 6.23
N ALA A 260 -2.21 -13.96 4.92
CA ALA A 260 -3.47 -14.41 4.35
C ALA A 260 -3.82 -15.84 4.74
N LYS A 261 -2.84 -16.76 4.75
CA LYS A 261 -3.04 -18.13 5.23
C LYS A 261 -3.53 -18.17 6.69
N LYS A 262 -3.07 -17.25 7.53
CA LYS A 262 -3.56 -17.11 8.92
C LYS A 262 -4.97 -16.51 8.98
N PHE A 263 -5.27 -15.52 8.14
CA PHE A 263 -6.55 -14.81 8.18
C PHE A 263 -7.72 -15.57 7.55
N THR A 264 -7.51 -16.33 6.46
CA THR A 264 -8.60 -17.01 5.74
C THR A 264 -9.42 -17.96 6.62
N PRO A 265 -8.84 -18.89 7.41
CA PRO A 265 -9.63 -19.77 8.27
C PRO A 265 -10.51 -19.01 9.27
N ARG A 266 -10.01 -17.87 9.76
CA ARG A 266 -10.78 -16.98 10.64
C ARG A 266 -11.93 -16.32 9.89
N LEU A 267 -11.69 -15.83 8.68
CA LEU A 267 -12.73 -15.22 7.85
C LEU A 267 -13.81 -16.25 7.48
N VAL A 268 -13.44 -17.50 7.19
CA VAL A 268 -14.38 -18.62 6.98
C VAL A 268 -15.27 -18.81 8.21
N SER A 269 -14.69 -18.92 9.40
CA SER A 269 -15.46 -19.08 10.64
C SER A 269 -16.42 -17.90 10.89
N VAL A 270 -15.98 -16.66 10.64
CA VAL A 270 -16.82 -15.47 10.80
C VAL A 270 -17.94 -15.44 9.75
N TYR A 271 -17.63 -15.79 8.50
CA TYR A 271 -18.60 -15.88 7.42
C TYR A 271 -19.73 -16.87 7.78
N GLU A 272 -19.38 -18.10 8.16
CA GLU A 272 -20.36 -19.13 8.53
C GLU A 272 -21.27 -18.70 9.68
N LYS A 273 -20.70 -18.06 10.71
CA LYS A 273 -21.48 -17.53 11.84
C LYS A 273 -22.41 -16.39 11.44
N ILE A 274 -21.97 -15.49 10.55
CA ILE A 274 -22.84 -14.44 10.02
C ILE A 274 -23.98 -15.09 9.22
N LYS A 275 -23.68 -16.05 8.33
CA LYS A 275 -24.72 -16.77 7.57
C LYS A 275 -25.74 -17.44 8.50
N GLN A 276 -25.28 -18.06 9.59
CA GLN A 276 -26.15 -18.66 10.60
C GLN A 276 -27.02 -17.62 11.33
N GLN A 277 -26.47 -16.45 11.67
CA GLN A 277 -27.23 -15.35 12.31
C GLN A 277 -28.30 -14.73 11.39
N LEU A 278 -28.11 -14.87 10.07
CA LEU A 278 -29.02 -14.36 9.05
C LEU A 278 -30.05 -15.40 8.60
N GLU A 279 -29.93 -16.66 9.05
CA GLU A 279 -30.89 -17.70 8.70
C GLU A 279 -32.30 -17.30 9.17
N GLY A 280 -33.25 -17.24 8.22
CA GLY A 280 -34.63 -16.80 8.45
C GLY A 280 -34.86 -15.28 8.35
N LYS A 281 -33.83 -14.49 8.02
CA LYS A 281 -33.98 -13.04 7.73
C LYS A 281 -34.00 -12.78 6.23
N GLU A 282 -35.18 -12.64 5.65
CA GLU A 282 -35.35 -12.54 4.19
C GLU A 282 -34.74 -11.27 3.56
N GLU A 283 -34.54 -10.20 4.34
CA GLU A 283 -34.03 -8.90 3.85
C GLU A 283 -32.52 -8.69 4.07
N GLU A 284 -31.85 -9.61 4.77
CA GLU A 284 -30.42 -9.48 5.10
C GLU A 284 -29.67 -10.72 4.62
N ASP A 285 -28.60 -10.52 3.85
CA ASP A 285 -27.67 -11.61 3.52
C ASP A 285 -26.24 -11.09 3.43
N PHE A 286 -25.28 -12.01 3.53
CA PHE A 286 -23.86 -11.76 3.44
C PHE A 286 -23.22 -12.72 2.44
N GLU A 287 -22.36 -12.19 1.57
CA GLU A 287 -21.57 -12.98 0.64
C GLU A 287 -20.14 -12.41 0.55
N ILE A 288 -19.17 -13.26 0.23
CA ILE A 288 -17.79 -12.84 -0.02
C ILE A 288 -17.43 -13.15 -1.47
N VAL A 289 -16.69 -12.25 -2.11
CA VAL A 289 -16.10 -12.45 -3.43
C VAL A 289 -14.58 -12.37 -3.28
N PHE A 290 -13.93 -13.50 -3.52
CA PHE A 290 -12.47 -13.61 -3.55
C PHE A 290 -11.91 -12.89 -4.78
N VAL A 291 -10.96 -12.00 -4.53
CA VAL A 291 -10.20 -11.23 -5.52
C VAL A 291 -8.74 -11.65 -5.40
N SER A 292 -8.34 -12.61 -6.23
CA SER A 292 -7.05 -13.26 -6.12
C SER A 292 -5.89 -12.37 -6.53
N SER A 293 -4.79 -12.46 -5.79
CA SER A 293 -3.46 -11.94 -6.17
C SER A 293 -2.46 -13.08 -6.39
N ASP A 294 -2.93 -14.30 -6.62
CA ASP A 294 -2.10 -15.47 -6.92
C ASP A 294 -1.34 -15.30 -8.23
N HIS A 295 -0.22 -16.02 -8.39
CA HIS A 295 0.62 -15.86 -9.57
C HIS A 295 0.18 -16.74 -10.73
N ASN A 296 -0.58 -17.80 -10.45
CA ASN A 296 -1.04 -18.74 -11.46
C ASN A 296 -2.38 -19.39 -11.10
N GLN A 297 -3.01 -20.00 -12.11
CA GLN A 297 -4.30 -20.67 -12.01
C GLN A 297 -4.34 -21.81 -10.99
N VAL A 298 -3.22 -22.50 -10.76
CA VAL A 298 -3.14 -23.65 -9.84
C VAL A 298 -3.17 -23.15 -8.39
N GLU A 299 -2.33 -22.17 -8.06
CA GLU A 299 -2.35 -21.51 -6.75
C GLU A 299 -3.73 -20.93 -6.42
N PHE A 300 -4.33 -20.23 -7.37
CA PHE A 300 -5.70 -19.71 -7.26
C PHE A 300 -6.70 -20.83 -6.93
N ALA A 301 -6.72 -21.89 -7.73
CA ALA A 301 -7.71 -22.96 -7.59
C ALA A 301 -7.55 -23.68 -6.24
N THR A 302 -6.32 -24.06 -5.88
CA THR A 302 -6.02 -24.73 -4.61
C THR A 302 -6.42 -23.87 -3.40
N TYR A 303 -6.22 -22.56 -3.47
CA TYR A 303 -6.59 -21.69 -2.36
C TYR A 303 -8.09 -21.43 -2.31
N PHE A 304 -8.73 -21.22 -3.46
CA PHE A 304 -10.18 -21.01 -3.55
C PHE A 304 -10.98 -22.23 -3.07
N GLU A 305 -10.46 -23.46 -3.25
CA GLU A 305 -11.05 -24.69 -2.68
C GLU A 305 -11.19 -24.67 -1.15
N THR A 306 -10.43 -23.81 -0.46
CA THR A 306 -10.54 -23.66 1.01
C THR A 306 -11.63 -22.68 1.44
N MET A 307 -12.34 -22.05 0.50
CA MET A 307 -13.24 -20.94 0.74
C MET A 307 -14.70 -21.28 0.39
N PRO A 308 -15.67 -21.00 1.27
CA PRO A 308 -17.08 -21.35 1.05
C PRO A 308 -17.89 -20.29 0.28
N TRP A 309 -17.22 -19.39 -0.45
CA TRP A 309 -17.81 -18.19 -1.05
C TRP A 309 -17.48 -18.07 -2.55
N LEU A 310 -17.77 -16.93 -3.16
CA LEU A 310 -17.59 -16.70 -4.61
C LEU A 310 -16.17 -16.21 -4.95
N ALA A 311 -15.79 -16.23 -6.23
CA ALA A 311 -14.54 -15.64 -6.71
C ALA A 311 -14.70 -14.94 -8.07
N ILE A 312 -13.86 -13.94 -8.33
CA ILE A 312 -13.61 -13.46 -9.69
C ILE A 312 -12.69 -14.49 -10.39
N PRO A 313 -12.93 -14.85 -11.67
CA PRO A 313 -12.01 -15.71 -12.41
C PRO A 313 -10.56 -15.21 -12.37
N PHE A 314 -9.62 -16.15 -12.30
CA PHE A 314 -8.19 -15.83 -12.33
C PHE A 314 -7.82 -15.05 -13.61
N ASP A 315 -6.85 -14.14 -13.47
CA ASP A 315 -6.34 -13.25 -14.53
C ASP A 315 -7.38 -12.29 -15.14
N ASP A 316 -8.57 -12.18 -14.56
CA ASP A 316 -9.58 -11.24 -15.01
C ASP A 316 -9.11 -9.77 -14.76
N PRO A 317 -9.23 -8.87 -15.75
CA PRO A 317 -8.77 -7.47 -15.60
C PRO A 317 -9.47 -6.71 -14.47
N THR A 318 -10.66 -7.16 -14.06
CA THR A 318 -11.41 -6.62 -12.93
C THR A 318 -10.61 -6.70 -11.62
N ILE A 319 -9.77 -7.73 -11.44
CA ILE A 319 -8.94 -7.91 -10.25
C ILE A 319 -8.02 -6.69 -10.06
N LYS A 320 -7.26 -6.33 -11.10
CA LYS A 320 -6.35 -5.18 -11.09
C LYS A 320 -7.12 -3.87 -10.97
N ALA A 321 -8.25 -3.75 -11.65
CA ALA A 321 -9.11 -2.57 -11.58
C ALA A 321 -9.66 -2.32 -10.17
N LEU A 322 -10.10 -3.38 -9.47
CA LEU A 322 -10.60 -3.32 -8.10
C LEU A 322 -9.50 -2.98 -7.10
N ALA A 323 -8.33 -3.62 -7.22
CA ALA A 323 -7.18 -3.31 -6.36
C ALA A 323 -6.80 -1.83 -6.47
N LYS A 324 -6.76 -1.28 -7.70
CA LYS A 324 -6.54 0.15 -7.92
C LYS A 324 -7.67 1.02 -7.36
N TYR A 325 -8.92 0.68 -7.68
CA TYR A 325 -10.10 1.46 -7.28
C TYR A 325 -10.23 1.59 -5.75
N PHE A 326 -9.94 0.51 -5.02
CA PHE A 326 -9.99 0.52 -3.57
C PHE A 326 -8.68 0.95 -2.90
N ASP A 327 -7.62 1.24 -3.66
CA ASP A 327 -6.27 1.55 -3.18
C ASP A 327 -5.74 0.44 -2.25
N ILE A 328 -5.77 -0.81 -2.74
CA ILE A 328 -5.29 -1.97 -2.00
C ILE A 328 -3.76 -2.02 -2.07
N ARG A 329 -3.11 -1.58 -0.99
CA ARG A 329 -1.64 -1.52 -0.87
C ARG A 329 -1.01 -2.79 -0.30
N GLY A 330 -1.82 -3.71 0.23
CA GLY A 330 -1.35 -4.95 0.83
C GLY A 330 -2.48 -5.96 1.04
N ILE A 331 -2.08 -7.23 1.13
CA ILE A 331 -2.99 -8.35 1.37
C ILE A 331 -2.61 -9.09 2.68
N PRO A 332 -3.55 -9.76 3.35
CA PRO A 332 -4.98 -9.80 3.04
C PRO A 332 -5.68 -8.45 3.31
N SER A 333 -6.68 -8.13 2.50
CA SER A 333 -7.55 -6.96 2.66
C SER A 333 -9.01 -7.34 2.42
N LEU A 334 -9.95 -6.73 3.14
CA LEU A 334 -11.38 -6.99 2.98
C LEU A 334 -12.13 -5.66 2.91
N VAL A 335 -12.71 -5.37 1.74
CA VAL A 335 -13.57 -4.21 1.52
C VAL A 335 -15.02 -4.66 1.60
N VAL A 336 -15.84 -4.00 2.41
CA VAL A 336 -17.25 -4.33 2.57
C VAL A 336 -18.10 -3.34 1.79
N LEU A 337 -18.98 -3.88 0.96
CA LEU A 337 -20.01 -3.19 0.18
C LEU A 337 -21.38 -3.48 0.79
N GLY A 338 -22.26 -2.49 0.79
CA GLY A 338 -23.63 -2.62 1.25
C GLY A 338 -24.53 -3.26 0.18
N PRO A 339 -25.79 -3.58 0.53
CA PRO A 339 -26.83 -4.06 -0.39
C PRO A 339 -27.05 -3.20 -1.64
N ASP A 340 -26.79 -1.90 -1.52
CA ASP A 340 -26.86 -0.90 -2.60
C ASP A 340 -25.62 -0.89 -3.51
N GLY A 341 -24.62 -1.72 -3.20
CA GLY A 341 -23.33 -1.76 -3.87
C GLY A 341 -22.39 -0.61 -3.53
N LYS A 342 -22.72 0.23 -2.53
CA LYS A 342 -21.85 1.30 -2.04
C LYS A 342 -20.84 0.77 -1.03
N THR A 343 -19.67 1.40 -0.97
CA THR A 343 -18.64 1.01 -0.01
C THR A 343 -19.03 1.41 1.41
N VAL A 344 -19.17 0.41 2.27
CA VAL A 344 -19.45 0.58 3.70
C VAL A 344 -18.15 0.84 4.45
N THR A 345 -17.11 0.03 4.19
CA THR A 345 -15.78 0.20 4.80
C THR A 345 -14.69 -0.50 3.99
N LYS A 346 -13.49 0.07 4.00
CA LYS A 346 -12.28 -0.59 3.48
C LYS A 346 -11.49 -1.35 4.56
N GLN A 347 -11.93 -1.27 5.81
CA GLN A 347 -11.24 -1.83 7.00
C GLN A 347 -11.85 -3.16 7.45
N GLY A 348 -12.52 -3.90 6.56
CA GLY A 348 -13.23 -5.13 6.91
C GLY A 348 -12.32 -6.16 7.60
N ARG A 349 -11.06 -6.28 7.18
CA ARG A 349 -10.09 -7.21 7.80
C ARG A 349 -9.88 -6.88 9.28
N SER A 350 -9.63 -5.61 9.58
CA SER A 350 -9.44 -5.13 10.95
C SER A 350 -10.70 -5.39 11.78
N LEU A 351 -11.87 -5.06 11.25
CA LEU A 351 -13.14 -5.27 11.95
C LEU A 351 -13.43 -6.75 12.23
N VAL A 352 -13.11 -7.67 11.30
CA VAL A 352 -13.19 -9.12 11.53
C VAL A 352 -12.20 -9.57 12.61
N ASN A 353 -11.00 -8.99 12.63
CA ASN A 353 -9.99 -9.29 13.66
C ASN A 353 -10.40 -8.78 15.05
N LEU A 354 -11.14 -7.67 15.11
CA LEU A 354 -11.55 -7.05 16.36
C LEU A 354 -12.82 -7.64 16.92
N TYR A 355 -13.87 -7.60 16.10
CA TYR A 355 -15.24 -7.85 16.53
C TYR A 355 -15.80 -9.17 16.02
N LYS A 356 -15.08 -9.86 15.13
CA LYS A 356 -15.50 -11.13 14.51
C LYS A 356 -16.88 -10.97 13.83
N GLU A 357 -17.79 -11.92 14.03
CA GLU A 357 -19.17 -11.87 13.52
C GLU A 357 -19.95 -10.65 14.00
N ASN A 358 -19.63 -10.11 15.19
CA ASN A 358 -20.35 -8.95 15.74
C ASN A 358 -20.16 -7.67 14.92
N ALA A 359 -19.10 -7.63 14.10
CA ALA A 359 -18.84 -6.52 13.19
C ALA A 359 -19.98 -6.31 12.20
N TYR A 360 -20.69 -7.38 11.79
CA TYR A 360 -21.76 -7.30 10.79
C TYR A 360 -22.87 -6.32 11.23
N PRO A 361 -23.40 -5.47 10.32
CA PRO A 361 -23.12 -5.37 8.87
C PRO A 361 -21.96 -4.43 8.50
N PHE A 362 -20.98 -4.27 9.40
CA PHE A 362 -19.77 -3.45 9.23
C PHE A 362 -20.02 -1.95 9.05
N THR A 363 -21.25 -1.50 9.31
CA THR A 363 -21.63 -0.08 9.19
C THR A 363 -20.96 0.76 10.27
N LYS A 364 -20.69 2.03 9.95
CA LYS A 364 -20.13 2.99 10.92
C LYS A 364 -20.94 3.04 12.22
N THR A 365 -22.27 2.98 12.12
CA THR A 365 -23.16 2.95 13.30
C THR A 365 -22.93 1.69 14.15
N ARG A 366 -22.82 0.51 13.52
CA ARG A 366 -22.58 -0.73 14.25
C ARG A 366 -21.20 -0.74 14.91
N VAL A 367 -20.17 -0.32 14.19
CA VAL A 367 -18.80 -0.21 14.70
C VAL A 367 -18.75 0.76 15.88
N GLY A 368 -19.37 1.93 15.77
CA GLY A 368 -19.42 2.91 16.87
C GLY A 368 -20.17 2.42 18.12
N ILE A 369 -21.10 1.46 17.99
CA ILE A 369 -21.70 0.79 19.16
C ILE A 369 -20.69 -0.15 19.83
N LEU A 370 -19.94 -0.91 19.04
CA LEU A 370 -18.95 -1.87 19.55
C LEU A 370 -17.77 -1.16 20.21
N GLU A 371 -17.30 -0.05 19.64
CA GLU A 371 -16.27 0.81 20.23
C GLU A 371 -16.72 1.34 21.59
N LYS A 372 -17.93 1.89 21.68
CA LYS A 372 -18.49 2.36 22.97
C LYS A 372 -18.60 1.23 24.00
N GLN A 373 -18.99 0.02 23.57
CA GLN A 373 -19.03 -1.13 24.46
C GLN A 373 -17.63 -1.50 24.97
N MET A 374 -16.61 -1.45 24.11
CA MET A 374 -15.22 -1.66 24.52
C MET A 374 -14.77 -0.59 25.51
N ASP A 375 -15.08 0.68 25.28
CA ASP A 375 -14.76 1.78 26.20
C ASP A 375 -15.41 1.60 27.57
N GLU A 376 -16.68 1.21 27.63
CA GLU A 376 -17.35 0.93 28.91
C GLU A 376 -16.75 -0.28 29.63
N ILE A 377 -16.38 -1.34 28.91
CA ILE A 377 -15.68 -2.50 29.50
C ILE A 377 -14.32 -2.07 30.04
N ALA A 378 -13.58 -1.24 29.30
CA ALA A 378 -12.24 -0.78 29.69
C ALA A 378 -12.25 0.02 31.01
N LYS A 379 -13.33 0.76 31.31
CA LYS A 379 -13.47 1.45 32.61
C LYS A 379 -13.51 0.51 33.81
N GLY A 380 -13.93 -0.74 33.60
CA GLY A 380 -13.97 -1.78 34.63
C GLY A 380 -12.69 -2.60 34.74
N LEU A 381 -11.73 -2.41 33.82
CA LEU A 381 -10.47 -3.14 33.84
C LEU A 381 -9.45 -2.48 34.77
N PRO A 382 -8.54 -3.27 35.39
CA PRO A 382 -7.42 -2.73 36.15
C PRO A 382 -6.55 -1.80 35.29
N LYS A 383 -6.01 -0.75 35.91
CA LYS A 383 -5.11 0.19 35.20
C LYS A 383 -3.77 -0.45 34.87
N THR A 384 -3.31 -1.35 35.73
CA THR A 384 -2.08 -2.10 35.54
C THR A 384 -2.33 -3.57 35.84
N GLU A 385 -1.61 -4.45 35.12
CA GLU A 385 -1.67 -5.89 35.31
C GLU A 385 -0.30 -6.53 35.07
N THR A 386 -0.10 -7.71 35.68
CA THR A 386 1.04 -8.58 35.35
C THR A 386 0.61 -9.62 34.33
N HIS A 387 1.53 -10.08 33.48
CA HIS A 387 1.22 -11.11 32.48
C HIS A 387 2.21 -12.27 32.59
N SER A 388 1.72 -13.50 32.63
CA SER A 388 2.59 -14.69 32.73
C SER A 388 3.64 -14.80 31.60
N GLY A 389 3.36 -14.24 30.42
CA GLY A 389 4.26 -14.23 29.27
C GLY A 389 5.24 -13.05 29.23
N HIS A 390 5.17 -12.11 30.17
CA HIS A 390 5.99 -10.89 30.16
C HIS A 390 6.40 -10.42 31.56
N ARG A 391 7.64 -9.97 31.73
CA ARG A 391 8.20 -9.67 33.06
C ARG A 391 7.82 -8.32 33.63
N HIS A 392 7.59 -7.31 32.78
CA HIS A 392 7.24 -5.97 33.22
C HIS A 392 5.74 -5.83 33.48
N GLU A 393 5.36 -4.90 34.33
CA GLU A 393 3.97 -4.52 34.53
C GLU A 393 3.42 -3.88 33.24
N LEU A 394 2.20 -4.27 32.87
CA LEU A 394 1.52 -3.75 31.70
C LEU A 394 0.53 -2.68 32.12
N THR A 395 0.50 -1.55 31.41
CA THR A 395 -0.46 -0.47 31.62
C THR A 395 -1.57 -0.55 30.58
N LEU A 396 -2.83 -0.42 31.03
CA LEU A 396 -3.97 -0.32 30.13
C LEU A 396 -3.94 1.05 29.42
N VAL A 397 -3.77 1.03 28.10
CA VAL A 397 -3.65 2.21 27.24
C VAL A 397 -4.76 2.25 26.17
N PRO A 398 -5.33 3.44 25.89
CA PRO A 398 -6.25 3.64 24.77
C PRO A 398 -5.53 3.90 23.45
N GLU A 399 -6.30 4.05 22.36
CA GLU A 399 -5.86 4.11 20.96
C GLU A 399 -4.73 5.12 20.71
N GLY A 400 -4.77 6.27 21.41
CA GLY A 400 -3.80 7.36 21.24
C GLY A 400 -2.49 7.25 22.04
N HIS A 401 -2.33 6.23 22.89
CA HIS A 401 -1.17 6.12 23.80
C HIS A 401 -0.53 4.71 23.78
N GLY A 402 -0.73 3.94 22.70
CA GLY A 402 -0.23 2.57 22.57
C GLY A 402 -1.32 1.51 22.32
N GLY A 403 -2.60 1.89 22.34
CA GLY A 403 -3.73 1.00 22.03
C GLY A 403 -4.23 1.06 20.59
N GLY A 404 -3.48 1.69 19.68
CA GLY A 404 -3.82 1.90 18.26
C GLY A 404 -3.98 0.59 17.47
N ALA A 405 -3.70 0.57 16.18
CA ALA A 405 -3.55 -0.71 15.49
C ALA A 405 -2.26 -1.41 16.00
N PHE A 406 -2.39 -2.57 16.65
CA PHE A 406 -1.25 -3.34 17.16
C PHE A 406 -1.35 -4.84 16.83
N ILE A 407 -0.25 -5.58 17.01
CA ILE A 407 -0.24 -7.04 16.96
C ILE A 407 -0.02 -7.55 18.38
N CYS A 408 -0.99 -8.30 18.90
CA CYS A 408 -0.96 -8.82 20.27
C CYS A 408 0.18 -9.84 20.42
N CYS A 409 1.12 -9.58 21.31
CA CYS A 409 2.29 -10.43 21.53
C CYS A 409 1.98 -11.81 22.14
N ASP A 410 0.78 -12.03 22.69
CA ASP A 410 0.38 -13.35 23.24
C ASP A 410 -0.28 -14.26 22.19
N CYS A 411 -1.10 -13.69 21.30
CA CYS A 411 -1.87 -14.48 20.33
C CYS A 411 -1.54 -14.21 18.86
N ASP A 412 -0.64 -13.29 18.57
CA ASP A 412 -0.24 -12.88 17.22
C ASP A 412 -1.42 -12.37 16.36
N GLU A 413 -2.52 -11.95 17.00
CA GLU A 413 -3.67 -11.38 16.34
C GLU A 413 -3.68 -9.85 16.43
N GLN A 414 -4.23 -9.21 15.40
CA GLN A 414 -4.38 -7.76 15.36
C GLN A 414 -5.33 -7.25 16.44
N GLY A 415 -4.91 -6.22 17.19
CA GLY A 415 -5.69 -5.44 18.14
C GLY A 415 -5.91 -4.00 17.68
N TYR A 416 -6.84 -3.32 18.35
CA TYR A 416 -7.25 -1.94 18.10
C TYR A 416 -8.04 -1.40 19.30
N GLY A 417 -7.91 -0.11 19.57
CA GLY A 417 -8.60 0.60 20.65
C GLY A 417 -7.87 0.50 21.99
N TRP A 418 -8.08 -0.59 22.73
CA TRP A 418 -7.50 -0.77 24.07
C TRP A 418 -6.48 -1.92 24.08
N ALA A 419 -5.34 -1.67 24.73
CA ALA A 419 -4.26 -2.65 24.90
C ALA A 419 -3.70 -2.58 26.31
N TYR A 420 -3.13 -3.69 26.79
CA TYR A 420 -2.17 -3.63 27.89
C TYR A 420 -0.77 -3.55 27.27
N GLN A 421 -0.08 -2.43 27.52
CA GLN A 421 1.23 -2.12 26.97
C GLN A 421 2.28 -2.02 28.07
N CYS A 422 3.42 -2.66 27.87
CA CYS A 422 4.64 -2.39 28.63
C CYS A 422 5.29 -1.12 28.09
N LEU A 423 5.30 -0.06 28.90
CA LEU A 423 5.89 1.23 28.51
C LEU A 423 7.42 1.18 28.42
N GLU A 424 8.06 0.15 28.98
CA GLU A 424 9.52 0.00 28.96
C GLU A 424 10.02 -0.64 27.66
N CYS A 425 9.28 -1.59 27.09
CA CYS A 425 9.74 -2.37 25.93
C CYS A 425 8.74 -2.50 24.79
N GLY A 426 7.56 -1.86 24.88
CA GLY A 426 6.54 -1.88 23.83
C GLY A 426 5.82 -3.22 23.67
N TYR A 427 5.86 -4.10 24.68
CA TYR A 427 5.10 -5.35 24.65
C TYR A 427 3.60 -5.05 24.78
N GLU A 428 2.79 -5.44 23.78
CA GLU A 428 1.37 -5.09 23.71
C GLU A 428 0.50 -6.33 23.58
N VAL A 429 -0.55 -6.42 24.39
CA VAL A 429 -1.53 -7.52 24.33
C VAL A 429 -2.96 -7.02 24.42
N HIS A 430 -3.89 -7.80 23.87
CA HIS A 430 -5.32 -7.53 24.06
C HIS A 430 -5.69 -7.61 25.54
N PRO A 431 -6.68 -6.83 26.00
CA PRO A 431 -7.22 -6.95 27.35
C PRO A 431 -7.65 -8.37 27.73
N LYS A 432 -8.23 -9.12 26.77
CA LYS A 432 -8.64 -10.52 26.95
C LYS A 432 -7.47 -11.53 27.00
N CYS A 433 -6.29 -11.13 26.55
CA CYS A 433 -5.10 -11.99 26.47
C CYS A 433 -4.21 -11.86 27.71
N VAL A 434 -4.52 -10.91 28.61
CA VAL A 434 -3.83 -10.81 29.89
C VAL A 434 -4.12 -12.06 30.72
N LYS A 435 -3.05 -12.65 31.23
CA LYS A 435 -3.04 -13.83 32.10
C LYS A 435 -2.37 -13.42 33.40
N PRO A 436 -3.14 -12.92 34.38
CA PRO A 436 -2.58 -12.40 35.63
C PRO A 436 -1.78 -13.46 36.35
N VAL A 437 -0.58 -13.11 36.82
CA VAL A 437 0.17 -13.99 37.71
C VAL A 437 -0.38 -13.78 39.11
N SER A 438 -1.11 -14.76 39.64
CA SER A 438 -1.53 -14.72 41.04
C SER A 438 -0.27 -14.82 41.92
N CYS A 439 0.14 -13.71 42.55
CA CYS A 439 1.03 -13.78 43.69
C CYS A 439 0.30 -14.55 44.80
N GLY A 440 0.63 -15.84 44.95
CA GLY A 440 0.32 -16.54 46.19
C GLY A 440 1.01 -15.83 47.36
N PRO A 441 0.41 -15.77 48.54
CA PRO A 441 1.12 -15.32 49.73
C PRO A 441 2.14 -16.41 50.05
N ASP A 442 3.41 -16.19 49.71
CA ASP A 442 4.59 -16.69 50.44
C ASP A 442 5.85 -16.35 49.62
N ASN A 443 6.56 -15.32 50.09
CA ASN A 443 7.98 -15.12 49.83
C ASN A 443 8.65 -14.79 51.17
#